data_AF-A0A9Q0I0N0-F1
#
_entry.id   AF-A0A9Q0I0N0-F1
#
_cell.length_a   1.000
_cell.length_b   1.000
_cell.length_c   1.000
_cell.angle_alpha   90.00
_cell.angle_beta   90.00
_cell.angle_gamma   90.00
#
_symmetry.space_group_name_H-M   'P 1'
#
loop_
_entity.id
_entity.type
_entity.pdbx_description
1 polymer ?
#
loop_
_entity_poly.entity_id
_entity_poly.type
_entity_poly.pdbx_seq_one_letter_code
_entity_poly.pdbx_strand_id
1 'polypeptide(L)'
;MARLIDELKLAFTAEFRTFAASLESRLDGIQLAVTDHTQRLASVDRQILVEIMGKDVLPEPPELDRCHRMLTPKPAPGSRPRAVIARLHRYRIKETIILEARKRRGKLTYKGKPILIFEDYCPEVVEQRARYRDVMGPLYQRGFKQSLQFQFHAEDFLKTRP
;
A
#
# COMPACT_ATOMS: atom_id res chain seq x y z
N MET A 1 13.33 41.75 45.16
CA MET A 1 13.45 40.28 45.02
C MET A 1 12.16 39.65 44.48
N ALA A 2 11.01 39.79 45.14
CA ALA A 2 9.74 39.18 44.68
C ALA A 2 9.30 39.62 43.26
N ARG A 3 9.33 40.93 42.95
CA ARG A 3 8.95 41.46 41.62
C ARG A 3 9.76 40.90 40.45
N LEU A 4 11.07 40.73 40.64
CA LEU A 4 11.98 40.18 39.62
C LEU A 4 11.67 38.72 39.31
N ILE A 5 11.28 37.95 40.34
CA ILE A 5 10.88 36.55 40.18
C ILE A 5 9.53 36.47 39.45
N ASP A 6 8.60 37.37 39.77
CA ASP A 6 7.29 37.41 39.13
C ASP A 6 7.39 37.84 37.65
N GLU A 7 8.25 38.81 37.33
CA GLU A 7 8.57 39.20 35.95
C GLU A 7 9.19 38.04 35.15
N LEU A 8 10.15 37.32 35.74
CA LEU A 8 10.79 36.17 35.10
C LEU A 8 9.78 35.03 34.84
N LYS A 9 8.90 34.74 35.80
CA LYS A 9 7.81 33.77 35.63
C LYS A 9 6.83 34.19 34.53
N LEU A 10 6.55 35.49 34.41
CA LEU A 10 5.64 36.01 33.40
C LEU A 10 6.25 35.92 31.99
N ALA A 11 7.54 36.26 31.86
CA ALA A 11 8.28 36.11 30.60
C ALA A 11 8.35 34.63 30.17
N PHE A 12 8.67 33.73 31.10
CA PHE A 12 8.76 32.30 30.82
C PHE A 12 7.41 31.69 30.42
N THR A 13 6.32 32.08 31.09
CA THR A 13 4.96 31.62 30.72
C THR A 13 4.50 32.19 29.38
N ALA A 14 4.93 33.40 29.02
CA ALA A 14 4.68 33.96 27.70
C ALA A 14 5.43 33.17 26.61
N GLU A 15 6.72 32.87 26.80
CA GLU A 15 7.51 32.05 25.88
C GLU A 15 6.95 30.62 25.72
N PHE A 16 6.52 30.00 26.82
CA PHE A 16 5.90 28.68 26.76
C PHE A 16 4.56 28.70 26.01
N ARG A 17 3.75 29.75 26.18
CA ARG A 17 2.49 29.92 25.45
C ARG A 17 2.70 30.13 23.95
N THR A 18 3.70 30.92 23.57
CA THR A 18 4.02 31.12 22.14
C THR A 18 4.55 29.83 21.52
N PHE A 19 5.36 29.06 22.24
CA PHE A 19 5.82 27.75 21.80
C PHE A 19 4.66 26.75 21.64
N ALA A 20 3.75 26.68 22.62
CA ALA A 20 2.57 25.82 22.56
C ALA A 20 1.67 26.18 21.36
N ALA A 21 1.37 27.47 21.15
CA ALA A 21 0.60 27.94 20.00
C ALA A 21 1.29 27.63 18.66
N SER A 22 2.62 27.72 18.60
CA SER A 22 3.39 27.33 17.41
C SER A 22 3.30 25.82 17.12
N LEU A 23 3.33 24.99 18.17
CA LEU A 23 3.16 23.55 18.02
C LEU A 23 1.74 23.18 17.58
N GLU A 24 0.71 23.79 18.15
CA GLU A 24 -0.68 23.60 17.74
C GLU A 24 -0.87 23.96 16.27
N SER A 25 -0.35 25.11 15.82
CA SER A 25 -0.37 25.51 14.42
C SER A 25 0.36 24.53 13.49
N ARG A 26 1.49 23.96 13.92
CA ARG A 26 2.20 22.90 13.18
C ARG A 26 1.38 21.62 13.12
N LEU A 27 0.71 21.26 14.21
CA LEU A 27 -0.13 20.07 14.33
C LEU A 27 -1.35 20.19 13.41
N ASP A 28 -2.00 21.35 13.40
CA ASP A 28 -3.10 21.68 12.48
C ASP A 28 -2.64 21.63 11.02
N GLY A 29 -1.45 22.18 10.72
CA GLY A 29 -0.86 22.10 9.38
C GLY A 29 -0.58 20.66 8.93
N ILE A 30 -0.08 19.81 9.84
CA ILE A 30 0.11 18.38 9.58
C ILE A 30 -1.23 17.68 9.38
N GLN A 31 -2.23 17.97 10.23
CA GLN A 31 -3.56 17.38 10.12
C GLN A 31 -4.22 17.76 8.79
N LEU A 32 -4.10 19.01 8.35
CA LEU A 32 -4.65 19.50 7.08
C LEU A 32 -3.97 18.85 5.87
N ALA A 33 -2.64 18.70 5.92
CA ALA A 33 -1.89 18.01 4.86
C ALA A 33 -2.19 16.49 4.82
N VAL A 34 -2.37 15.87 5.99
CA VAL A 34 -2.76 14.46 6.12
C VAL A 34 -4.19 14.26 5.64
N THR A 35 -5.14 15.15 5.98
CA THR A 35 -6.54 15.06 5.53
C THR A 35 -6.68 15.30 4.03
N ASP A 36 -5.95 16.23 3.43
CA ASP A 36 -5.94 16.41 1.96
C ASP A 36 -5.35 15.17 1.26
N HIS A 37 -4.27 14.59 1.81
CA HIS A 37 -3.72 13.34 1.30
C HIS A 37 -4.66 12.15 1.47
N THR A 38 -5.33 12.00 2.62
CA THR A 38 -6.27 10.91 2.87
C THR A 38 -7.57 11.10 2.09
N GLN A 39 -8.07 12.33 1.88
CA GLN A 39 -9.20 12.62 0.99
C GLN A 39 -8.87 12.33 -0.47
N ARG A 40 -7.66 12.69 -0.95
CA ARG A 40 -7.20 12.30 -2.30
C ARG A 40 -6.92 10.81 -2.45
N LEU A 41 -6.66 10.07 -1.37
CA LEU A 41 -6.45 8.62 -1.40
C LEU A 41 -7.73 7.82 -1.19
N ALA A 42 -8.70 8.37 -0.46
CA ALA A 42 -10.10 7.98 -0.56
C ALA A 42 -10.62 8.16 -2.00
N SER A 43 -10.06 9.14 -2.74
CA SER A 43 -10.28 9.32 -4.19
C SER A 43 -9.40 8.46 -5.10
N VAL A 44 -8.58 7.53 -4.57
CA VAL A 44 -8.35 6.29 -5.34
C VAL A 44 -9.67 5.54 -5.24
N ASP A 45 -10.63 6.02 -6.02
CA ASP A 45 -12.01 5.61 -5.93
C ASP A 45 -12.01 4.10 -6.08
N ARG A 46 -12.71 3.40 -5.18
CA ARG A 46 -13.09 1.98 -5.32
C ARG A 46 -13.55 1.64 -6.75
N GLN A 47 -14.06 2.64 -7.47
CA GLN A 47 -14.40 2.61 -8.89
C GLN A 47 -13.25 2.26 -9.83
N ILE A 48 -12.02 2.68 -9.52
CA ILE A 48 -10.81 2.38 -10.30
C ILE A 48 -10.58 0.87 -10.35
N LEU A 49 -10.81 0.15 -9.23
CA LEU A 49 -10.67 -1.31 -9.21
C LEU A 49 -11.71 -1.97 -10.12
N VAL A 50 -12.93 -1.44 -10.17
CA VAL A 50 -13.99 -1.91 -11.08
C VAL A 50 -13.65 -1.60 -12.53
N GLU A 51 -13.09 -0.42 -12.82
CA GLU A 51 -12.65 -0.03 -14.17
C GLU A 51 -11.51 -0.93 -14.67
N ILE A 52 -10.56 -1.26 -13.79
CA ILE A 52 -9.41 -2.10 -14.11
C ILE A 52 -9.80 -3.58 -14.32
N MET A 53 -10.62 -4.12 -13.41
CA MET A 53 -10.97 -5.54 -13.42
C MET A 53 -12.15 -5.86 -14.34
N GLY A 54 -12.99 -4.86 -14.61
CA GLY A 54 -14.24 -5.02 -15.32
C GLY A 54 -15.40 -5.39 -14.39
N LYS A 55 -16.61 -5.05 -14.83
CA LYS A 55 -17.87 -5.36 -14.11
C LYS A 55 -18.18 -6.85 -14.05
N ASP A 56 -17.56 -7.65 -14.91
CA ASP A 56 -17.62 -9.11 -14.92
C ASP A 56 -16.97 -9.73 -13.66
N VAL A 57 -15.88 -9.14 -13.18
CA VAL A 57 -15.14 -9.62 -12.01
C VAL A 57 -15.65 -8.96 -10.73
N LEU A 58 -15.83 -7.64 -10.77
CA LEU A 58 -16.28 -6.83 -9.64
C LEU A 58 -17.57 -6.11 -10.05
N PRO A 59 -18.75 -6.68 -9.76
CA PRO A 59 -20.02 -6.05 -10.13
C PRO A 59 -20.22 -4.73 -9.39
N GLU A 60 -19.71 -4.65 -8.15
CA GLU A 60 -19.77 -3.47 -7.30
C GLU A 60 -18.37 -3.08 -6.81
N PRO A 61 -18.17 -1.78 -6.50
CA PRO A 61 -16.90 -1.31 -5.95
C PRO A 61 -16.64 -1.94 -4.56
N PRO A 62 -15.47 -2.55 -4.34
CA PRO A 62 -15.21 -3.27 -3.11
C PRO A 62 -15.04 -2.34 -1.91
N GLU A 63 -15.39 -2.86 -0.73
CA GLU A 63 -15.11 -2.21 0.56
C GLU A 63 -13.61 -2.24 0.85
N LEU A 64 -13.02 -1.06 1.10
CA LEU A 64 -11.61 -0.89 1.43
C LEU A 64 -11.48 -0.41 2.88
N ASP A 65 -10.73 -1.14 3.69
CA ASP A 65 -10.38 -0.71 5.06
C ASP A 65 -9.39 0.46 5.03
N ARG A 66 -8.45 0.40 4.08
CA ARG A 66 -7.36 1.38 3.96
C ARG A 66 -6.86 1.43 2.54
N CYS A 67 -6.64 2.64 2.02
CA CYS A 67 -5.98 2.85 0.73
C CYS A 67 -4.97 3.98 0.89
N HIS A 68 -3.72 3.74 0.54
CA HIS A 68 -2.67 4.76 0.62
C HIS A 68 -1.54 4.50 -0.37
N ARG A 69 -0.70 5.51 -0.61
CA ARG A 69 0.52 5.37 -1.40
C ARG A 69 1.66 4.90 -0.51
N MET A 70 2.61 4.20 -1.10
CA MET A 70 3.89 3.89 -0.44
C MET A 70 4.51 5.14 0.17
N LEU A 71 5.05 4.98 1.38
CA LEU A 71 5.76 6.04 2.12
C LEU A 71 7.18 6.29 1.57
N THR A 72 7.38 6.12 0.27
CA THR A 72 8.62 6.46 -0.41
C THR A 72 8.65 7.94 -0.80
N PRO A 73 9.84 8.55 -0.95
CA PRO A 73 9.99 9.93 -1.43
C PRO A 73 9.22 10.15 -2.73
N LYS A 74 8.72 11.38 -2.91
CA LYS A 74 7.97 11.72 -4.12
C LYS A 74 8.89 11.54 -5.34
N PRO A 75 8.48 10.70 -6.30
CA PRO A 75 9.31 10.42 -7.46
C PRO A 75 9.33 11.64 -8.40
N ALA A 76 10.40 11.78 -9.19
CA ALA A 76 10.59 12.92 -10.09
C ALA A 76 9.45 13.01 -11.15
N PRO A 77 9.13 14.21 -11.66
CA PRO A 77 8.15 14.36 -12.74
C PRO A 77 8.51 13.45 -13.94
N GLY A 78 7.54 12.69 -14.44
CA GLY A 78 7.74 11.75 -15.56
C GLY A 78 8.22 10.35 -15.18
N SER A 79 8.69 10.15 -13.94
CA SER A 79 9.05 8.82 -13.45
C SER A 79 7.83 8.00 -13.00
N ARG A 80 8.04 6.71 -12.70
CA ARG A 80 6.95 5.79 -12.32
C ARG A 80 6.26 6.28 -11.03
N PRO A 81 4.92 6.33 -10.99
CA PRO A 81 4.20 6.75 -9.80
C PRO A 81 4.42 5.77 -8.64
N ARG A 82 4.30 6.27 -7.39
CA ARG A 82 4.35 5.43 -6.19
C ARG A 82 3.25 4.36 -6.24
N ALA A 83 3.61 3.13 -5.87
CA ALA A 83 2.65 2.05 -5.71
C ALA A 83 1.59 2.43 -4.68
N VAL A 84 0.39 1.90 -4.89
CA VAL A 84 -0.76 2.06 -3.99
C VAL A 84 -0.93 0.76 -3.23
N ILE A 85 -0.98 0.85 -1.91
CA ILE A 85 -1.33 -0.26 -1.02
C ILE A 85 -2.81 -0.11 -0.68
N ALA A 86 -3.60 -1.10 -1.07
CA ALA A 86 -5.01 -1.21 -0.75
C ALA A 86 -5.26 -2.43 0.12
N ARG A 87 -5.85 -2.21 1.30
CA ARG A 87 -6.35 -3.25 2.20
C ARG A 87 -7.84 -3.42 1.93
N LEU A 88 -8.20 -4.56 1.34
CA LEU A 88 -9.59 -4.94 1.12
C LEU A 88 -10.20 -5.48 2.41
N HIS A 89 -11.44 -5.08 2.68
CA HIS A 89 -12.20 -5.55 3.84
C HIS A 89 -12.46 -7.06 3.76
N ARG A 90 -12.84 -7.55 2.57
CA ARG A 90 -13.24 -8.95 2.34
C ARG A 90 -12.12 -9.74 1.67
N TYR A 91 -11.67 -10.82 2.32
CA TYR A 91 -10.62 -11.70 1.80
C TYR A 91 -10.97 -12.31 0.42
N ARG A 92 -12.22 -12.77 0.25
CA ARG A 92 -12.67 -13.39 -1.02
C ARG A 92 -12.50 -12.44 -2.22
N ILE A 93 -12.82 -11.17 -2.03
CA ILE A 93 -12.68 -10.15 -3.08
C ILE A 93 -11.20 -9.96 -3.42
N LYS A 94 -10.34 -9.84 -2.40
CA LYS A 94 -8.88 -9.77 -2.58
C LYS A 94 -8.37 -10.94 -3.42
N GLU A 95 -8.75 -12.17 -3.07
CA GLU A 95 -8.31 -13.38 -3.77
C GLU A 95 -8.78 -13.41 -5.23
N THR A 96 -10.04 -13.08 -5.50
CA THR A 96 -10.57 -12.96 -6.86
C THR A 96 -9.77 -11.94 -7.69
N ILE A 97 -9.53 -10.75 -7.14
CA ILE A 97 -8.75 -9.68 -7.78
C ILE A 97 -7.35 -10.18 -8.13
N ILE A 98 -6.67 -10.88 -7.20
CA ILE A 98 -5.32 -11.37 -7.44
C ILE A 98 -5.30 -12.49 -8.48
N LEU A 99 -6.25 -13.42 -8.44
CA LEU A 99 -6.35 -14.49 -9.42
C LEU A 99 -6.58 -13.94 -10.83
N GLU A 100 -7.51 -12.99 -10.98
CA GLU A 100 -7.76 -12.33 -12.26
C GLU A 100 -6.56 -11.51 -12.73
N ALA A 101 -5.88 -10.81 -11.83
CA ALA A 101 -4.64 -10.10 -12.17
C ALA A 101 -3.53 -11.05 -12.66
N ARG A 102 -3.42 -12.26 -12.09
CA ARG A 102 -2.48 -13.29 -12.54
C ARG A 102 -2.86 -13.86 -13.91
N LYS A 103 -4.14 -14.12 -14.16
CA LYS A 103 -4.63 -14.58 -15.48
C LYS A 103 -4.38 -13.54 -16.57
N ARG A 104 -4.60 -12.26 -16.25
CA ARG A 104 -4.46 -11.11 -17.17
C ARG A 104 -3.09 -10.44 -17.07
N ARG A 105 -2.07 -11.14 -16.55
CA ARG A 105 -0.74 -10.57 -16.29
C ARG A 105 -0.17 -9.91 -17.54
N GLY A 106 0.20 -8.63 -17.42
CA GLY A 106 0.76 -7.82 -18.52
C GLY A 106 -0.29 -7.24 -19.50
N LYS A 107 -1.58 -7.55 -19.31
CA LYS A 107 -2.69 -7.06 -20.16
C LYS A 107 -3.59 -6.05 -19.43
N LEU A 108 -3.43 -5.87 -18.12
CA LEU A 108 -4.20 -4.89 -17.37
C LEU A 108 -3.73 -3.48 -17.71
N THR A 109 -4.67 -2.61 -18.08
CA THR A 109 -4.42 -1.21 -18.42
C THR A 109 -5.38 -0.29 -17.68
N TYR A 110 -4.89 0.85 -17.23
CA TYR A 110 -5.69 1.93 -16.67
C TYR A 110 -5.33 3.23 -17.38
N LYS A 111 -6.31 3.93 -17.96
CA LYS A 111 -6.11 5.15 -18.76
C LYS A 111 -5.01 4.98 -19.83
N GLY A 112 -5.04 3.85 -20.53
CA GLY A 112 -4.04 3.51 -21.57
C GLY A 112 -2.65 3.15 -21.07
N LYS A 113 -2.40 3.12 -19.76
CA LYS A 113 -1.11 2.75 -19.16
C LYS A 113 -1.16 1.34 -18.57
N PRO A 114 -0.13 0.51 -18.78
CA PRO A 114 -0.09 -0.83 -18.19
C PRO A 114 0.07 -0.72 -16.67
N ILE A 115 -0.66 -1.57 -15.97
CA ILE A 115 -0.65 -1.65 -14.51
C ILE A 115 -0.40 -3.09 -14.05
N LEU A 116 0.17 -3.21 -12.86
CA LEU A 116 0.48 -4.49 -12.23
C LEU A 116 -0.16 -4.51 -10.86
N ILE A 117 -0.83 -5.62 -10.54
CA ILE A 117 -1.44 -5.86 -9.25
C ILE A 117 -0.83 -7.16 -8.71
N PHE A 118 -0.33 -7.09 -7.49
CA PHE A 118 0.34 -8.19 -6.80
C PHE A 118 0.02 -8.13 -5.31
N GLU A 119 0.19 -9.27 -4.63
CA GLU A 119 0.05 -9.35 -3.18
C GLU A 119 1.23 -8.66 -2.49
N ASP A 120 0.94 -8.00 -1.38
CA ASP A 120 1.94 -7.41 -0.50
C ASP A 120 2.43 -8.47 0.49
N TYR A 121 3.68 -8.92 0.30
CA TYR A 121 4.30 -9.95 1.14
C TYR A 121 5.35 -9.33 2.06
N CYS A 122 5.52 -9.93 3.22
CA CYS A 122 6.64 -9.64 4.11
C CYS A 122 7.98 -9.89 3.39
N PRO A 123 9.05 -9.13 3.70
CA PRO A 123 10.35 -9.29 3.05
C PRO A 123 10.89 -10.72 3.08
N GLU A 124 10.70 -11.43 4.19
CA GLU A 124 11.10 -12.83 4.34
C GLU A 124 10.42 -13.76 3.31
N VAL A 125 9.11 -13.60 3.11
CA VAL A 125 8.34 -14.37 2.13
C VAL A 125 8.77 -14.03 0.70
N VAL A 126 9.09 -12.76 0.44
CA VAL A 126 9.62 -12.32 -0.86
C VAL A 126 10.97 -12.99 -1.14
N GLU A 127 11.86 -13.05 -0.14
CA GLU A 127 13.16 -13.71 -0.27
C GLU A 127 13.01 -15.22 -0.50
N GLN A 128 12.17 -15.89 0.30
CA GLN A 128 11.85 -17.31 0.09
C GLN A 128 11.35 -17.55 -1.34
N ARG A 129 10.39 -16.76 -1.81
CA ARG A 129 9.87 -16.86 -3.20
C ARG A 129 10.93 -16.56 -4.25
N ALA A 130 11.89 -15.69 -3.97
CA ALA A 130 13.00 -15.41 -4.88
C ALA A 130 13.89 -16.63 -5.07
N ARG A 131 14.18 -17.39 -4.01
CA ARG A 131 14.96 -18.65 -4.09
C ARG A 131 14.30 -19.69 -4.98
N TYR A 132 12.97 -19.75 -4.99
CA TYR A 132 12.21 -20.69 -5.84
C TYR A 132 12.13 -20.27 -7.31
N ARG A 133 12.52 -19.04 -7.66
CA ARG A 133 12.48 -18.56 -9.05
C ARG A 133 13.32 -19.43 -9.98
N ASP A 134 14.49 -19.85 -9.51
CA ASP A 134 15.45 -20.64 -10.28
C ASP A 134 14.92 -22.05 -10.56
N VAL A 135 14.15 -22.61 -9.63
CA VAL A 135 13.48 -23.92 -9.80
C VAL A 135 12.25 -23.82 -10.70
N MET A 136 11.47 -22.74 -10.58
CA MET A 136 10.22 -22.55 -11.32
C MET A 136 10.45 -22.25 -12.81
N GLY A 137 11.54 -21.56 -13.17
CA GLY A 137 11.85 -21.22 -14.56
C GLY A 137 11.88 -22.43 -15.51
N PRO A 138 12.68 -23.47 -15.21
CA PRO A 138 12.73 -24.71 -16.00
C PRO A 138 11.41 -25.49 -16.03
N LEU A 139 10.59 -25.37 -15.00
CA LEU A 139 9.28 -26.03 -14.91
C LEU A 139 8.26 -25.32 -15.84
N TYR A 140 8.28 -23.99 -15.89
CA TYR A 140 7.48 -23.23 -16.84
C TYR A 140 7.87 -23.51 -18.29
N GLN A 141 9.18 -23.63 -18.59
CA GLN A 141 9.65 -24.00 -19.93
C GLN A 141 9.15 -25.38 -20.38
N ARG A 142 8.98 -26.30 -19.43
CA ARG A 142 8.41 -27.64 -19.66
C ARG A 142 6.87 -27.66 -19.67
N GLY A 143 6.22 -26.50 -19.57
CA GLY A 143 4.76 -26.38 -19.62
C GLY A 143 4.04 -26.64 -18.30
N PHE A 144 4.76 -26.86 -17.19
CA PHE A 144 4.14 -27.02 -15.87
C PHE A 144 3.65 -25.68 -15.34
N LYS A 145 2.34 -25.56 -15.09
CA LYS A 145 1.67 -24.33 -14.61
C LYS A 145 1.62 -24.27 -13.09
N GLN A 146 2.79 -24.37 -12.44
CA GLN A 146 2.86 -24.33 -10.99
C GLN A 146 2.65 -22.91 -10.46
N SER A 147 1.90 -22.79 -9.36
CA SER A 147 1.63 -21.51 -8.70
C SER A 147 2.12 -21.54 -7.25
N LEU A 148 2.92 -20.56 -6.87
CA LEU A 148 3.34 -20.37 -5.48
C LEU A 148 2.17 -19.77 -4.68
N GLN A 149 1.54 -20.58 -3.84
CA GLN A 149 0.43 -20.16 -2.98
C GLN A 149 0.94 -19.34 -1.76
N PHE A 150 0.04 -18.63 -1.09
CA PHE A 150 0.36 -17.93 0.16
C PHE A 150 0.48 -18.95 1.31
N GLN A 151 1.40 -18.74 2.26
CA GLN A 151 1.93 -19.76 3.18
C GLN A 151 2.72 -20.89 2.51
N PHE A 152 3.40 -20.61 1.40
CA PHE A 152 4.35 -21.57 0.84
C PHE A 152 5.55 -21.72 1.77
N HIS A 153 5.56 -22.77 2.60
CA HIS A 153 6.77 -23.20 3.29
C HIS A 153 7.57 -24.05 2.31
N ALA A 154 8.86 -23.74 2.19
CA ALA A 154 9.80 -24.46 1.34
C ALA A 154 9.75 -25.99 1.54
N GLU A 155 9.46 -26.41 2.78
CA GLU A 155 9.35 -27.80 3.20
C GLU A 155 8.15 -28.55 2.59
N ASP A 156 7.07 -27.86 2.24
CA ASP A 156 5.83 -28.50 1.78
C ASP A 156 5.98 -29.11 0.37
N PHE A 157 6.91 -28.56 -0.43
CA PHE A 157 7.18 -29.04 -1.79
C PHE A 157 8.06 -30.31 -1.81
N LEU A 158 8.86 -30.54 -0.76
CA LEU A 158 9.65 -31.77 -0.58
C LEU A 158 8.84 -32.89 0.11
N LYS A 159 7.74 -32.55 0.79
CA LYS A 159 6.91 -33.50 1.54
C LYS A 159 5.69 -34.02 0.76
N THR A 160 5.40 -33.51 -0.43
CA THR A 160 4.21 -33.90 -1.22
C THR A 160 4.56 -34.63 -2.52
N ARG A 161 5.01 -35.89 -2.39
CA ARG A 161 4.45 -37.09 -3.08
C ARG A 161 5.32 -38.33 -2.83
N PRO A 162 4.76 -39.46 -2.36
CA PRO A 162 5.09 -40.77 -2.91
C PRO A 162 4.57 -40.92 -4.36
#